data_AF-A0A7J4AX77-F1
#
_entry.id   AF-A0A7J4AX77-F1
#
_cell.length_a   1.000
_cell.length_b   1.000
_cell.length_c   1.000
_cell.angle_alpha   90.00
_cell.angle_beta   90.00
_cell.angle_gamma   90.00
#
_symmetry.space_group_name_H-M   'P 1'
#
loop_
_entity.id
_entity.type
_entity.pdbx_description
1 polymer ?
#
loop_
_entity_poly.entity_id
_entity_poly.type
_entity_poly.pdbx_seq_one_letter_code
_entity_poly.pdbx_strand_id
1 'polypeptide(L)'
;MIECTKCGTKNPKDAVYCMNCGSPLEEKETVTLRPAAPPAVTKPVPGVKVVKPITPGAPVSTAVPTRIPSIGSCYYHPNLLAAYLCSRCGRPICRDCAKAHGDLIFCPQCYATAVPQPVAAPPPPGINWGLVAVAVAIVAVAAIGFVTWWLLAL
;
A
#
# COMPACT_ATOMS: atom_id res chain seq x y z
N MET A 1 -38.10 -14.39 0.04
CA MET A 1 -37.33 -14.97 -1.06
C MET A 1 -37.84 -14.34 -2.35
N ILE A 2 -36.96 -13.85 -3.22
CA ILE A 2 -37.28 -13.43 -4.59
C ILE A 2 -36.53 -14.36 -5.56
N GLU A 3 -37.18 -14.78 -6.63
CA GLU A 3 -36.56 -15.64 -7.64
C GLU A 3 -35.98 -14.81 -8.76
N CYS A 4 -34.73 -15.11 -9.13
CA CYS A 4 -34.08 -14.43 -10.22
C CYS A 4 -34.75 -14.81 -11.56
N THR A 5 -35.29 -13.84 -12.28
CA THR A 5 -35.90 -14.03 -13.61
C THR A 5 -34.90 -14.47 -14.68
N LYS A 6 -33.60 -14.34 -14.42
CA LYS A 6 -32.53 -14.75 -15.35
C LYS A 6 -32.02 -16.17 -15.14
N CYS A 7 -31.90 -16.64 -13.90
CA CYS A 7 -31.28 -17.93 -13.60
C CYS A 7 -32.08 -18.84 -12.67
N GLY A 8 -33.27 -18.40 -12.21
CA GLY A 8 -34.15 -19.18 -11.33
C GLY A 8 -33.67 -19.32 -9.88
N THR A 9 -32.51 -18.74 -9.52
CA THR A 9 -31.98 -18.87 -8.15
C THR A 9 -32.81 -18.04 -7.18
N LYS A 10 -33.14 -18.66 -6.04
CA LYS A 10 -33.82 -18.04 -4.91
C LYS A 10 -32.85 -17.15 -4.12
N ASN A 11 -33.10 -15.85 -4.11
CA ASN A 11 -32.33 -14.85 -3.37
C ASN A 11 -33.17 -14.28 -2.21
N PRO A 12 -32.54 -13.71 -1.16
CA PRO A 12 -33.27 -13.03 -0.11
C PRO A 12 -33.89 -11.72 -0.64
N LYS A 13 -34.94 -11.19 0.03
CA LYS A 13 -35.74 -10.07 -0.51
C LYS A 13 -34.99 -8.72 -0.52
N ASP A 14 -33.92 -8.62 0.25
CA ASP A 14 -33.01 -7.49 0.37
C ASP A 14 -31.81 -7.57 -0.61
N ALA A 15 -31.70 -8.65 -1.38
CA ALA A 15 -30.66 -8.79 -2.38
C ALA A 15 -30.88 -7.81 -3.54
N VAL A 16 -29.99 -6.84 -3.68
CA VAL A 16 -29.96 -5.91 -4.82
C VAL A 16 -29.55 -6.62 -6.12
N TYR A 17 -28.79 -7.70 -5.99
CA TYR A 17 -28.27 -8.51 -7.10
C TYR A 17 -28.41 -10.00 -6.80
N CYS A 18 -28.64 -10.80 -7.85
CA CYS A 18 -28.68 -12.25 -7.72
C CYS A 18 -27.29 -12.79 -7.34
N MET A 19 -27.21 -13.61 -6.29
CA MET A 19 -25.95 -14.15 -5.80
C MET A 19 -25.32 -15.20 -6.73
N ASN A 20 -26.10 -15.78 -7.65
CA ASN A 20 -25.62 -16.81 -8.58
C ASN A 20 -25.23 -16.26 -9.95
N CYS A 21 -26.01 -15.31 -10.52
CA CYS A 21 -25.76 -14.78 -11.87
C CYS A 21 -25.43 -13.29 -11.93
N GLY A 22 -25.59 -12.54 -10.83
CA GLY A 22 -25.27 -11.11 -10.76
C GLY A 22 -26.28 -10.16 -11.40
N SER A 23 -27.42 -10.63 -11.93
CA SER A 23 -28.45 -9.72 -12.46
C SER A 23 -29.12 -8.90 -11.35
N PRO A 24 -29.47 -7.61 -11.60
CA PRO A 24 -30.19 -6.80 -10.63
C PRO A 24 -31.58 -7.39 -10.35
N LEU A 25 -32.00 -7.33 -9.10
CA LEU A 25 -33.33 -7.74 -8.65
C LEU A 25 -34.09 -6.45 -8.28
N GLU A 26 -34.69 -5.82 -9.28
CA GLU A 26 -35.44 -4.57 -9.07
C GLU A 26 -36.75 -4.83 -8.36
N GLU A 27 -36.79 -4.60 -7.05
CA GLU A 27 -37.98 -4.05 -6.39
C GLU A 27 -37.56 -3.23 -5.17
N LYS A 28 -37.26 -1.96 -5.42
CA LYS A 28 -36.94 -0.98 -4.39
C LYS A 28 -38.25 -0.51 -3.75
N GLU A 29 -38.79 -1.32 -2.86
CA GLU A 29 -39.90 -0.87 -2.02
C GLU A 29 -39.39 0.29 -1.17
N THR A 30 -40.05 1.43 -1.33
CA THR A 30 -39.67 2.71 -0.77
C THR A 30 -39.91 2.64 0.72
N VAL A 31 -38.89 2.24 1.48
CA VAL A 31 -38.89 2.39 2.93
C VAL A 31 -38.79 3.87 3.23
N THR A 32 -39.95 4.52 3.35
CA THR A 32 -40.10 5.81 4.03
C THR A 32 -39.74 5.63 5.50
N LEU A 33 -38.45 5.67 5.82
CA LEU A 33 -37.95 5.97 7.14
C LEU A 33 -37.26 7.32 7.10
N ARG A 34 -38.08 8.33 7.40
CA ARG A 34 -37.78 9.53 8.20
C ARG A 34 -36.33 9.57 8.75
N PRO A 35 -35.47 10.49 8.29
CA PRO A 35 -34.12 10.62 8.84
C PRO A 35 -34.16 11.17 10.27
N ALA A 36 -33.70 10.38 11.24
CA ALA A 36 -33.07 10.94 12.43
C ALA A 36 -31.70 11.47 11.98
N ALA A 37 -31.46 12.75 12.25
CA ALA A 37 -30.30 13.51 11.79
C ALA A 37 -28.96 12.86 12.16
N PRO A 38 -28.02 12.73 11.20
CA PRO A 38 -26.59 12.60 11.50
C PRO A 38 -25.95 13.98 11.75
N PRO A 39 -24.96 14.09 12.66
CA PRO A 39 -24.27 15.35 12.93
C PRO A 39 -23.43 15.81 11.74
N ALA A 40 -23.46 17.12 11.53
CA ALA A 40 -22.78 17.83 10.46
C ALA A 40 -21.26 17.61 10.50
N VAL A 41 -20.71 17.03 9.43
CA VAL A 41 -19.30 17.20 9.06
C VAL A 41 -19.30 17.80 7.65
N THR A 42 -19.35 19.11 7.59
CA THR A 42 -19.20 19.89 6.36
C THR A 42 -17.72 20.00 6.01
N LYS A 43 -17.25 19.11 5.13
CA LYS A 43 -16.17 19.49 4.21
C LYS A 43 -16.84 19.95 2.91
N PRO A 44 -16.63 21.21 2.48
CA PRO A 44 -17.23 21.71 1.24
C PRO A 44 -16.75 20.87 0.08
N VAL A 45 -17.65 20.08 -0.50
CA VAL A 45 -17.43 19.48 -1.82
C VAL A 45 -17.58 20.61 -2.83
N PRO A 46 -16.56 20.94 -3.65
CA PRO A 46 -16.71 21.94 -4.69
C PRO A 46 -17.83 21.51 -5.62
N GLY A 47 -18.84 22.37 -5.78
CA GLY A 47 -19.96 22.14 -6.67
C GLY A 47 -19.48 22.08 -8.12
N VAL A 48 -19.12 20.89 -8.57
CA VAL A 48 -18.93 20.62 -10.00
C VAL A 48 -20.31 20.74 -10.62
N LYS A 49 -20.56 21.87 -11.29
CA LYS A 49 -21.74 22.03 -12.16
C LYS A 49 -21.69 20.90 -13.17
N VAL A 50 -22.59 19.94 -13.01
CA VAL A 50 -22.80 18.88 -14.00
C VAL A 50 -23.19 19.58 -15.30
N VAL A 51 -22.24 19.60 -16.24
CA VAL A 51 -22.52 20.05 -17.60
C VAL A 51 -23.48 19.02 -18.16
N LYS A 52 -24.72 19.44 -18.42
CA LYS A 52 -25.71 18.60 -19.10
C LYS A 52 -25.07 18.15 -20.41
N PRO A 53 -25.01 16.84 -20.71
CA PRO A 53 -24.44 16.38 -21.97
C PRO A 53 -25.25 17.00 -23.10
N ILE A 54 -24.56 17.80 -23.91
CA ILE A 54 -25.12 18.44 -25.09
C ILE A 54 -25.28 17.38 -26.18
N THR A 55 -26.54 17.26 -26.61
CA THR A 55 -27.01 16.84 -27.95
C THR A 55 -27.37 15.35 -28.15
N PRO A 56 -28.63 15.06 -28.54
CA PRO A 56 -29.01 13.80 -29.15
C PRO A 56 -28.55 13.77 -30.61
N GLY A 57 -27.77 12.76 -31.01
CA GLY A 57 -27.55 12.45 -32.43
C GLY A 57 -26.12 12.18 -32.92
N ALA A 58 -25.11 12.20 -32.05
CA ALA A 58 -23.79 11.68 -32.46
C ALA A 58 -23.80 10.14 -32.44
N PRO A 59 -23.25 9.44 -33.46
CA PRO A 59 -23.08 7.99 -33.38
C PRO A 59 -22.20 7.71 -32.16
N VAL A 60 -22.79 7.02 -31.18
CA VAL A 60 -22.09 6.56 -30.00
C VAL A 60 -21.00 5.62 -30.50
N SER A 61 -19.79 6.15 -30.63
CA SER A 61 -18.61 5.31 -30.65
C SER A 61 -18.70 4.45 -29.40
N THR A 62 -18.69 3.14 -29.58
CA THR A 62 -18.63 2.09 -28.56
C THR A 62 -17.31 2.12 -27.78
N ALA A 63 -16.81 3.32 -27.50
CA ALA A 63 -15.80 3.58 -26.51
C ALA A 63 -16.42 3.34 -25.14
N VAL A 64 -16.52 2.04 -24.81
CA VAL A 64 -16.38 1.53 -23.46
C VAL A 64 -15.36 2.45 -22.78
N PRO A 65 -15.67 3.10 -21.64
CA PRO A 65 -14.65 3.84 -20.90
C PRO A 65 -13.53 2.84 -20.74
N THR A 66 -12.37 3.11 -21.34
CA THR A 66 -11.25 2.19 -21.31
C THR A 66 -10.96 1.99 -19.84
N ARG A 67 -11.49 0.90 -19.24
CA ARG A 67 -10.96 0.39 -18.00
C ARG A 67 -9.53 0.13 -18.40
N ILE A 68 -8.63 1.02 -17.97
CA ILE A 68 -7.21 0.72 -17.98
C ILE A 68 -7.14 -0.69 -17.37
N PRO A 69 -6.68 -1.70 -18.13
CA PRO A 69 -6.70 -3.08 -17.65
C PRO A 69 -6.04 -3.08 -16.29
N SER A 70 -6.70 -3.67 -15.30
CA SER A 70 -6.13 -3.82 -13.98
C SER A 70 -4.74 -4.40 -14.16
N ILE A 71 -3.71 -3.65 -13.73
CA ILE A 71 -2.37 -4.20 -13.52
C ILE A 71 -2.63 -5.48 -12.75
N GLY A 72 -2.36 -6.65 -13.35
CA GLY A 72 -2.98 -7.92 -12.98
C GLY A 72 -2.72 -8.38 -11.54
N SER A 73 -2.52 -9.67 -11.33
CA SER A 73 -2.04 -10.10 -10.01
C SER A 73 -0.57 -9.72 -9.82
N CYS A 74 -0.17 -9.53 -8.56
CA CYS A 74 1.24 -9.42 -8.21
C CYS A 74 1.98 -10.67 -8.69
N TYR A 75 3.17 -10.48 -9.27
CA TYR A 75 4.00 -11.59 -9.77
C TYR A 75 4.30 -12.64 -8.68
N TYR A 76 4.44 -12.20 -7.43
CA TYR A 76 4.75 -13.08 -6.29
C TYR A 76 3.50 -13.63 -5.60
N HIS A 77 2.36 -12.96 -5.75
CA HIS A 77 1.12 -13.31 -5.06
C HIS A 77 -0.05 -13.23 -6.04
N PRO A 78 -0.49 -14.36 -6.61
CA PRO A 78 -1.56 -14.37 -7.59
C PRO A 78 -2.91 -13.88 -7.03
N ASN A 79 -3.08 -13.93 -5.70
CA ASN A 79 -4.28 -13.47 -5.01
C ASN A 79 -4.28 -11.97 -4.66
N LEU A 80 -3.15 -11.27 -4.81
CA LEU A 80 -3.08 -9.83 -4.54
C LEU A 80 -3.03 -9.06 -5.85
N LEU A 81 -3.77 -7.96 -5.91
CA LEU A 81 -3.76 -7.05 -7.04
C LEU A 81 -2.44 -6.26 -7.07
N ALA A 82 -1.86 -6.14 -8.26
CA ALA A 82 -0.68 -5.32 -8.45
C ALA A 82 -1.07 -3.84 -8.48
N ALA A 83 -0.37 -3.04 -7.70
CA ALA A 83 -0.60 -1.60 -7.59
C ALA A 83 0.43 -0.80 -8.40
N TYR A 84 1.61 -1.39 -8.65
CA TYR A 84 2.72 -0.73 -9.31
C TYR A 84 3.36 -1.64 -10.37
N LEU A 85 4.04 -1.02 -11.33
CA LEU A 85 4.90 -1.68 -12.30
C LEU A 85 6.36 -1.39 -11.95
N CYS A 86 7.21 -2.41 -11.93
CA CYS A 86 8.64 -2.22 -11.69
C CYS A 86 9.28 -1.37 -12.80
N SER A 87 9.91 -0.25 -12.47
CA SER A 87 10.53 0.67 -13.44
C SER A 87 11.72 0.07 -14.21
N ARG A 88 12.29 -1.05 -13.73
CA ARG A 88 13.42 -1.72 -14.38
C ARG A 88 13.03 -2.90 -15.27
N CYS A 89 12.05 -3.71 -14.87
CA CYS A 89 11.67 -4.95 -15.58
C CYS A 89 10.20 -5.00 -16.01
N GLY A 90 9.39 -4.00 -15.66
CA GLY A 90 7.98 -3.91 -16.05
C GLY A 90 7.03 -4.87 -15.33
N ARG A 91 7.51 -5.72 -14.41
CA ARG A 91 6.66 -6.71 -13.73
C ARG A 91 5.60 -6.05 -12.81
N PRO A 92 4.37 -6.59 -12.77
CA PRO A 92 3.33 -6.15 -11.86
C PRO A 92 3.63 -6.60 -10.42
N ILE A 93 3.60 -5.65 -9.48
CA ILE A 93 3.89 -5.88 -8.05
C ILE A 93 2.85 -5.18 -7.15
N CYS A 94 2.48 -5.83 -6.05
CA CYS A 94 1.60 -5.23 -5.04
C CYS A 94 2.35 -4.16 -4.22
N ARG A 95 1.60 -3.42 -3.39
CA ARG A 95 2.19 -2.39 -2.52
C ARG A 95 3.19 -2.96 -1.53
N ASP A 96 2.98 -4.19 -1.07
CA ASP A 96 3.83 -4.83 -0.05
C ASP A 96 5.15 -5.35 -0.63
N CYS A 97 5.17 -5.78 -1.90
CA CYS A 97 6.39 -6.22 -2.57
C CYS A 97 7.21 -5.06 -3.18
N ALA A 98 6.61 -3.88 -3.31
CA ALA A 98 7.25 -2.73 -3.95
C ALA A 98 8.32 -2.09 -3.06
N LYS A 99 9.50 -1.87 -3.61
CA LYS A 99 10.59 -1.14 -2.97
C LYS A 99 10.80 0.18 -3.69
N ALA A 100 10.61 1.29 -2.98
CA ALA A 100 10.86 2.62 -3.52
C ALA A 100 12.34 2.99 -3.39
N HIS A 101 12.89 3.68 -4.40
CA HIS A 101 14.20 4.31 -4.34
C HIS A 101 14.14 5.68 -5.03
N GLY A 102 14.10 6.74 -4.24
CA GLY A 102 13.68 8.06 -4.73
C GLY A 102 12.24 7.99 -5.24
N ASP A 103 12.01 8.46 -6.46
CA ASP A 103 10.69 8.47 -7.11
C ASP A 103 10.35 7.19 -7.90
N LEU A 104 11.29 6.23 -7.99
CA LEU A 104 11.11 5.00 -8.76
C LEU A 104 10.71 3.82 -7.88
N ILE A 105 9.91 2.92 -8.44
CA ILE A 105 9.44 1.69 -7.79
C ILE A 105 10.11 0.47 -8.44
N PHE A 106 10.72 -0.39 -7.62
CA PHE A 106 11.38 -1.61 -8.06
C PHE A 106 10.83 -2.87 -7.37
N CYS A 107 10.90 -3.99 -8.09
CA CYS A 107 10.67 -5.32 -7.51
C CYS A 107 11.90 -5.74 -6.66
N PRO A 108 11.77 -6.70 -5.73
CA PRO A 108 12.85 -7.07 -4.80
C PRO A 108 14.13 -7.54 -5.50
N GLN A 109 14.00 -8.22 -6.65
CA GLN A 109 15.13 -8.71 -7.44
C GLN A 109 15.88 -7.55 -8.14
N CYS A 110 15.13 -6.63 -8.75
CA CYS A 110 15.71 -5.46 -9.40
C CYS A 110 16.29 -4.47 -8.40
N TYR A 111 15.68 -4.33 -7.23
CA TYR A 111 16.17 -3.44 -6.17
C TYR A 111 17.55 -3.86 -5.67
N ALA A 112 17.74 -5.17 -5.40
CA ALA A 112 19.01 -5.71 -4.91
C ALA A 112 20.20 -5.46 -5.85
N THR A 113 19.93 -5.32 -7.15
CA THR A 113 20.95 -5.14 -8.17
C THR A 113 21.01 -3.73 -8.78
N ALA A 114 19.95 -2.92 -8.63
CA ALA A 114 19.90 -1.54 -9.15
C ALA A 114 20.29 -0.50 -8.08
N VAL A 115 20.00 -0.79 -6.81
CA VAL A 115 20.26 0.14 -5.72
C VAL A 115 21.58 -0.25 -5.07
N PRO A 116 22.63 0.58 -5.17
CA PRO A 116 23.84 0.37 -4.37
C PRO A 116 23.43 0.41 -2.91
N GLN A 117 23.62 -0.69 -2.21
CA GLN A 117 23.41 -0.70 -0.77
C GLN A 117 24.43 0.27 -0.18
N PRO A 118 24.05 1.07 0.84
CA PRO A 118 25.04 1.81 1.61
C PRO A 118 25.93 0.76 2.29
N VAL A 119 27.02 0.40 1.63
CA VAL A 119 28.08 -0.36 2.26
C VAL A 119 28.55 0.53 3.40
N ALA A 120 28.52 -0.01 4.63
CA ALA A 120 29.06 0.69 5.77
C ALA A 120 30.44 1.21 5.37
N ALA A 121 30.67 2.52 5.57
CA ALA A 121 31.94 3.13 5.20
C ALA A 121 33.06 2.27 5.80
N PRO A 122 34.08 1.87 5.00
CA PRO A 122 35.20 1.13 5.55
C PRO A 122 35.79 1.97 6.70
N PRO A 123 36.22 1.32 7.80
CA PRO A 123 36.87 2.06 8.88
C PRO A 123 38.03 2.88 8.31
N PRO A 124 38.25 4.11 8.82
CA PRO A 124 39.29 4.98 8.29
C PRO A 124 40.63 4.24 8.28
N PRO A 125 41.36 4.24 7.15
CA PRO A 125 42.65 3.56 7.06
C PRO A 125 43.64 4.21 8.03
N GLY A 126 44.40 3.39 8.76
CA GLY A 126 45.48 3.83 9.63
C GLY A 126 45.22 3.77 11.14
N ILE A 127 44.01 3.45 11.58
CA ILE A 127 43.76 3.17 13.01
C ILE A 127 43.99 1.69 13.30
N ASN A 128 45.00 1.39 14.13
CA ASN A 128 45.22 0.04 14.62
C ASN A 128 44.31 -0.20 15.82
N TRP A 129 43.16 -0.81 15.59
CA TRP A 129 42.18 -1.14 16.62
C TRP A 129 42.75 -1.99 17.77
N GLY A 130 43.81 -2.75 17.53
CA GLY A 130 44.54 -3.46 18.58
C GLY A 130 45.18 -2.50 19.59
N LEU A 131 45.83 -1.43 19.11
CA LEU A 131 46.42 -0.41 19.99
C LEU A 131 45.35 0.40 20.73
N VAL A 132 44.22 0.69 20.08
CA VAL A 132 43.08 1.36 20.72
C VAL A 132 42.52 0.50 21.85
N ALA A 133 42.32 -0.81 21.62
CA ALA A 133 41.83 -1.73 22.64
C ALA A 133 42.79 -1.83 23.84
N VAL A 134 44.11 -1.89 23.58
CA VAL A 134 45.13 -1.91 24.65
C VAL A 134 45.11 -0.60 25.44
N ALA A 135 45.04 0.56 24.79
CA ALA A 135 44.98 1.84 25.46
C ALA A 135 43.74 1.96 26.37
N VAL A 136 42.56 1.53 25.87
CA VAL A 136 41.32 1.52 26.66
C VAL A 136 41.43 0.56 27.86
N ALA A 137 42.02 -0.62 27.68
CA ALA A 137 42.23 -1.57 28.76
C ALA A 137 43.16 -1.01 29.85
N ILE A 138 44.24 -0.34 29.47
CA ILE A 138 45.18 0.30 30.43
C ILE A 138 44.45 1.37 31.25
N VAL A 139 43.68 2.25 30.59
CA VAL A 139 42.92 3.30 31.29
C VAL A 139 41.88 2.70 32.24
N ALA A 140 41.17 1.66 31.81
CA ALA A 140 40.21 0.97 32.64
C ALA A 140 40.86 0.33 33.88
N VAL A 141 41.99 -0.36 33.70
CA VAL A 141 42.74 -0.97 34.83
C VAL A 141 43.27 0.11 35.79
N ALA A 142 43.81 1.21 35.27
CA ALA A 142 44.28 2.33 36.09
C ALA A 142 43.13 2.98 36.89
N ALA A 143 41.97 3.18 36.25
CA ALA A 143 40.79 3.74 36.91
C ALA A 143 40.26 2.79 38.01
N ILE A 144 40.19 1.49 37.72
CA ILE A 144 39.78 0.48 38.71
C ILE A 144 40.77 0.47 39.88
N GLY A 145 42.07 0.45 39.61
CA GLY A 145 43.12 0.51 40.64
C GLY A 145 43.05 1.77 41.50
N PHE A 146 42.76 2.92 40.89
CA PHE A 146 42.61 4.18 41.62
C PHE A 146 41.37 4.17 42.53
N VAL A 147 40.24 3.66 42.04
CA VAL A 147 39.01 3.52 42.83
C VAL A 147 39.19 2.52 43.97
N THR A 148 39.81 1.37 43.73
CA THR A 148 40.06 0.36 44.78
C THR A 148 41.02 0.89 45.84
N TRP A 149 42.08 1.61 45.45
CA TRP A 149 42.98 2.25 46.40
C TRP A 149 42.28 3.33 47.23
N TRP A 150 41.46 4.17 46.60
CA TRP A 150 40.70 5.21 47.31
C TRP A 150 39.71 4.62 48.33
N LEU A 151 39.02 3.53 47.97
CA LEU A 151 38.09 2.83 48.87
C LEU A 151 38.79 2.14 50.05
N LEU A 152 40.04 1.68 49.87
CA LEU A 152 40.83 1.07 50.95
C LEU A 152 41.53 2.09 51.86
N ALA A 153 41.63 3.36 51.41
CA ALA A 153 42.25 4.45 52.15
C ALA A 153 41.25 5.35 52.92
N LEU A 154 39.94 5.08 52.80
CA LEU A 154 38.86 5.64 53.64
C LEU A 154 38.59 4.74 54.85
#